data_AF-A0A5B9WEA3-F1
#
_entry.id   AF-A0A5B9WEA3-F1
#
_cell.length_a   1.000
_cell.length_b   1.000
_cell.length_c   1.000
_cell.angle_alpha   90.00
_cell.angle_beta   90.00
_cell.angle_gamma   90.00
#
_symmetry.space_group_name_H-M   'P 1'
#
loop_
_entity.id
_entity.type
_entity.pdbx_description
1 polymer ?
#
loop_
_entity_poly.entity_id
_entity_poly.type
_entity_poly.pdbx_seq_one_letter_code
_entity_poly.pdbx_strand_id
1 'polypeptide(L)'
;MQGPSILLLLLACGQADEPDEPAADAAAAGQRLTVHTRTMDGKDRTLSLVIPGRAGGNRAGPIRIQDAILNPENFDRWLFDAEDAATPRARLLARLDAWVEAAARENGLDGTQAARLRLAGKGDIARFLDEVEEKRKEFDARRGTFREGYAALRDLGPMTKRYEEGPFGGGSLFAKTLGKIQAEAGLPRRFLGVPPAAATKAAGAGAAGPAAPGRVVRRLAPR
;
A
#
# COMPACT_ATOMS: atom_id res chain seq x y z
N MET A 1 -21.39 40.40 -1.80
CA MET A 1 -21.06 39.33 -0.83
C MET A 1 -22.35 38.61 -0.50
N GLN A 2 -22.54 37.42 -1.06
CA GLN A 2 -23.74 36.58 -0.88
C GLN A 2 -23.28 35.15 -1.20
N GLY A 3 -23.19 34.29 -0.18
CA GLY A 3 -22.86 32.88 -0.35
C GLY A 3 -24.13 32.05 -0.47
N PRO A 4 -24.06 30.81 -0.99
CA PRO A 4 -25.13 29.86 -0.82
C PRO A 4 -24.84 28.93 0.37
N SER A 5 -25.60 29.11 1.44
CA SER A 5 -25.83 28.11 2.47
C SER A 5 -26.64 26.96 1.87
N ILE A 6 -26.08 25.76 1.84
CA ILE A 6 -26.86 24.54 1.56
C ILE A 6 -27.11 23.85 2.91
N LEU A 7 -28.34 24.00 3.36
CA LEU A 7 -28.94 23.28 4.48
C LEU A 7 -29.29 21.88 3.98
N LEU A 8 -28.69 20.83 4.56
CA LEU A 8 -29.13 19.45 4.34
C LEU A 8 -29.70 18.92 5.66
N LEU A 9 -31.01 18.73 5.68
CA LEU A 9 -31.77 18.13 6.77
C LEU A 9 -32.14 16.71 6.33
N LEU A 10 -31.76 15.67 7.09
CA LEU A 10 -32.35 14.34 6.97
C LEU A 10 -32.39 13.65 8.33
N LEU A 11 -33.60 13.19 8.64
CA LEU A 11 -34.09 12.62 9.89
C LEU A 11 -33.60 11.18 10.10
N ALA A 12 -33.50 10.78 11.36
CA ALA A 12 -33.16 9.44 11.82
C ALA A 12 -34.33 8.44 11.72
N CYS A 13 -34.03 7.16 11.47
CA CYS A 13 -34.63 5.99 12.13
C CYS A 13 -33.77 4.75 11.84
N GLY A 14 -33.50 3.96 12.88
CA GLY A 14 -32.63 2.79 12.80
C GLY A 14 -33.35 1.51 12.36
N GLN A 15 -32.57 0.61 11.76
CA GLN A 15 -32.69 -0.83 11.87
C GLN A 15 -31.25 -1.37 11.95
N ALA A 16 -30.98 -2.27 12.89
CA ALA A 16 -29.75 -3.04 12.89
C ALA A 16 -29.88 -4.08 11.78
N ASP A 17 -29.46 -3.70 10.56
CA ASP A 17 -29.14 -4.64 9.49
C ASP A 17 -27.91 -5.43 9.93
N GLU A 18 -28.08 -6.74 10.09
CA GLU A 18 -26.93 -7.64 9.95
C GLU A 18 -26.32 -7.36 8.57
N PRO A 19 -25.00 -7.12 8.45
CA PRO A 19 -24.40 -6.83 7.16
C PRO A 19 -24.58 -8.06 6.26
N ASP A 20 -25.55 -7.96 5.36
CA ASP A 20 -25.72 -8.82 4.20
C ASP A 20 -24.33 -8.98 3.57
N GLU A 21 -23.75 -10.19 3.63
CA GLU A 21 -22.46 -10.47 3.02
C GLU A 21 -22.57 -10.01 1.56
N PRO A 22 -21.84 -8.97 1.12
CA PRO A 22 -22.01 -8.44 -0.21
C PRO A 22 -21.65 -9.54 -1.19
N ALA A 23 -22.67 -10.11 -1.84
CA ALA A 23 -22.57 -11.23 -2.75
C ALA A 23 -21.35 -11.10 -3.65
N ALA A 24 -20.31 -11.88 -3.35
CA ALA A 24 -19.03 -11.85 -4.04
C ALA A 24 -19.16 -12.11 -5.55
N ASP A 25 -20.30 -12.68 -5.98
CA ASP A 25 -20.61 -13.00 -7.37
C ASP A 25 -21.25 -11.87 -8.20
N ALA A 26 -21.71 -10.77 -7.58
CA ALA A 26 -22.28 -9.64 -8.35
C ALA A 26 -21.21 -8.86 -9.15
N ALA A 27 -19.93 -9.02 -8.81
CA ALA A 27 -18.81 -8.41 -9.52
C ALA A 27 -18.56 -9.01 -10.92
N ALA A 28 -19.14 -10.16 -11.24
CA ALA A 28 -18.89 -10.86 -12.51
C ALA A 28 -19.58 -10.22 -13.73
N ALA A 29 -20.63 -9.42 -13.54
CA ALA A 29 -21.47 -8.90 -14.64
C ALA A 29 -21.33 -7.39 -14.92
N GLY A 30 -20.43 -6.69 -14.22
CA GLY A 30 -20.24 -5.24 -14.37
C GLY A 30 -19.26 -4.84 -15.47
N GLN A 31 -19.42 -3.63 -16.02
CA GLN A 31 -18.44 -3.05 -16.94
C GLN A 31 -17.22 -2.60 -16.14
N ARG A 32 -16.04 -3.12 -16.51
CA ARG A 32 -14.76 -2.72 -15.90
C ARG A 32 -14.24 -1.46 -16.57
N LEU A 33 -13.87 -0.46 -15.77
CA LEU A 33 -13.27 0.79 -16.21
C LEU A 33 -11.92 0.96 -15.52
N THR A 34 -10.91 1.38 -16.29
CA THR A 34 -9.61 1.77 -15.76
C THR A 34 -9.47 3.29 -15.88
N VAL A 35 -9.21 3.96 -14.76
CA VAL A 35 -9.04 5.42 -14.70
C VAL A 35 -7.62 5.73 -14.27
N HIS A 36 -6.91 6.50 -15.09
CA HIS A 36 -5.63 7.08 -14.70
C HIS A 36 -5.90 8.41 -13.99
N THR A 37 -5.33 8.55 -12.79
CA THR A 37 -5.45 9.75 -11.97
C THR A 37 -4.06 10.23 -11.56
N ARG A 38 -3.88 11.54 -11.44
CA ARG A 38 -2.65 12.13 -10.91
C ARG A 38 -2.93 12.62 -9.50
N THR A 39 -2.20 12.11 -8.51
CA THR A 39 -2.34 12.50 -7.11
C THR A 39 -1.65 13.84 -6.83
N MET A 40 -1.93 14.44 -5.68
CA MET A 40 -1.38 15.77 -5.34
C MET A 40 0.14 15.78 -5.15
N ASP A 41 0.74 14.62 -4.84
CA ASP A 41 2.20 14.40 -4.83
C ASP A 41 2.80 14.20 -6.23
N GLY A 42 1.98 14.34 -7.29
CA GLY A 42 2.41 14.23 -8.68
C GLY A 42 2.58 12.80 -9.19
N LYS A 43 2.28 11.77 -8.38
CA LYS A 43 2.33 10.37 -8.82
C LYS A 43 1.13 10.04 -9.70
N ASP A 44 1.39 9.34 -10.80
CA ASP A 44 0.32 8.80 -11.64
C ASP A 44 -0.14 7.46 -11.04
N ARG A 45 -1.45 7.31 -10.85
CA ARG A 45 -2.09 6.14 -10.23
C ARG A 45 -3.16 5.59 -11.17
N THR A 46 -3.31 4.27 -11.18
CA THR A 46 -4.33 3.58 -11.98
C THR A 46 -5.37 2.97 -11.07
N LEU A 47 -6.62 3.44 -11.19
CA LEU A 47 -7.79 2.95 -10.46
C LEU A 47 -8.58 1.98 -11.33
N SER A 48 -8.89 0.81 -10.79
CA SER A 48 -9.81 -0.16 -11.37
C SER A 48 -11.20 0.01 -10.76
N LEU A 49 -12.20 0.21 -11.60
CA LEU A 49 -13.58 0.48 -11.22
C LEU A 49 -14.50 -0.56 -11.85
N VAL A 50 -15.58 -0.91 -11.16
CA VAL A 50 -16.66 -1.73 -11.70
C VAL A 50 -17.93 -0.90 -11.68
N ILE A 51 -18.51 -0.68 -12.85
CA ILE A 51 -19.83 -0.09 -12.98
C ILE A 51 -20.82 -1.26 -12.91
N PRO A 52 -21.64 -1.36 -11.85
CA PRO A 52 -22.62 -2.43 -11.74
C PRO A 52 -23.53 -2.39 -12.97
N GLY A 53 -23.54 -3.49 -13.73
CA GLY A 53 -24.39 -3.61 -14.90
C GLY A 53 -25.84 -3.53 -14.47
N ARG A 54 -26.64 -2.68 -15.12
CA ARG A 54 -28.08 -2.63 -14.87
C ARG A 54 -28.68 -3.93 -15.39
N ALA A 55 -28.88 -4.90 -14.50
CA ALA A 55 -29.56 -6.15 -14.82
C ALA A 55 -30.92 -5.82 -15.47
N GLY A 56 -31.06 -6.04 -16.78
CA GLY A 56 -32.37 -6.05 -17.44
C GLY A 56 -32.68 -5.00 -18.51
N GLY A 57 -31.72 -4.32 -19.16
CA GLY A 57 -32.12 -3.53 -20.34
C GLY A 57 -30.99 -2.97 -21.19
N ASN A 58 -31.08 -3.23 -22.51
CA ASN A 58 -30.25 -2.72 -23.61
C ASN A 58 -30.23 -1.18 -23.78
N ARG A 59 -30.53 -0.40 -22.74
CA ARG A 59 -30.47 1.06 -22.81
C ARG A 59 -29.06 1.51 -22.45
N ALA A 60 -28.29 1.82 -23.48
CA ALA A 60 -27.03 2.56 -23.43
C ALA A 60 -27.25 3.99 -22.87
N GLY A 61 -27.59 4.08 -21.58
CA GLY A 61 -27.59 5.34 -20.86
C GLY A 61 -26.15 5.83 -20.65
N PRO A 62 -25.96 7.13 -20.40
CA PRO A 62 -24.64 7.66 -20.08
C PRO A 62 -24.09 7.00 -18.82
N ILE A 63 -22.83 6.57 -18.89
CA ILE A 63 -22.09 6.01 -17.76
C ILE A 63 -21.98 7.08 -16.67
N ARG A 64 -22.48 6.78 -15.47
CA ARG A 64 -22.33 7.63 -14.29
C ARG A 64 -21.20 7.11 -13.43
N ILE A 65 -20.08 7.84 -13.40
CA ILE A 65 -18.90 7.47 -12.60
C ILE A 65 -19.23 7.48 -11.10
N GLN A 66 -20.24 8.25 -10.66
CA GLN A 66 -20.63 8.32 -9.25
C GLN A 66 -21.10 6.96 -8.70
N ASP A 67 -21.67 6.12 -9.56
CA ASP A 67 -22.21 4.80 -9.21
C ASP A 67 -21.15 3.68 -9.36
N ALA A 68 -19.92 4.03 -9.75
CA ALA A 68 -18.85 3.06 -9.90
C ALA A 68 -18.33 2.59 -8.53
N ILE A 69 -18.11 1.30 -8.41
CA ILE A 69 -17.54 0.65 -7.23
C ILE A 69 -16.03 0.55 -7.43
N LEU A 70 -15.24 0.89 -6.41
CA LEU A 70 -13.79 0.69 -6.45
C LEU A 70 -13.46 -0.78 -6.17
N ASN A 71 -12.55 -1.31 -6.98
CA ASN A 71 -12.00 -2.63 -6.77
C ASN A 71 -11.13 -2.70 -5.49
N PRO A 72 -11.14 -3.84 -4.76
CA PRO A 72 -10.31 -4.04 -3.56
C PRO A 72 -8.82 -3.81 -3.80
N GLU A 73 -8.30 -4.21 -4.96
CA GLU A 73 -6.86 -4.15 -5.27
C GLU A 73 -6.33 -2.72 -5.37
N ASN A 74 -7.22 -1.73 -5.52
CA ASN A 74 -6.83 -0.33 -5.47
C ASN A 74 -6.21 0.05 -4.13
N PHE A 75 -6.66 -0.57 -3.03
CA PHE A 75 -6.10 -0.31 -1.70
C PHE A 75 -4.61 -0.63 -1.65
N ASP A 76 -4.24 -1.87 -2.04
CA ASP A 76 -2.85 -2.32 -2.01
C ASP A 76 -1.97 -1.54 -2.97
N ARG A 77 -2.47 -1.26 -4.18
CA ARG A 77 -1.74 -0.46 -5.16
C ARG A 77 -1.48 0.96 -4.66
N TRP A 78 -2.47 1.56 -4.00
CA TRP A 78 -2.37 2.93 -3.48
C TRP A 78 -1.43 3.02 -2.28
N LEU A 79 -1.47 2.03 -1.39
CA LEU A 79 -0.69 2.00 -0.17
C LEU A 79 0.77 1.60 -0.40
N PHE A 80 1.00 0.53 -1.17
CA PHE A 80 2.32 -0.10 -1.28
C PHE A 80 3.07 0.21 -2.56
N ASP A 81 2.43 0.91 -3.50
CA ASP A 81 2.99 1.16 -4.83
C ASP A 81 3.46 -0.15 -5.50
N ALA A 82 2.66 -1.21 -5.32
CA ALA A 82 3.04 -2.56 -5.67
C ALA A 82 2.90 -2.80 -7.18
N GLU A 83 3.99 -2.55 -7.92
CA GLU A 83 4.23 -3.15 -9.24
C GLU A 83 4.98 -4.50 -9.13
N ASP A 84 5.68 -4.73 -8.01
CA ASP A 84 6.53 -5.90 -7.80
C ASP A 84 5.80 -7.08 -7.14
N ALA A 85 6.30 -8.31 -7.40
CA ALA A 85 5.78 -9.54 -6.81
C ALA A 85 6.08 -9.72 -5.30
N ALA A 86 6.96 -8.90 -4.71
CA ALA A 86 7.35 -9.02 -3.31
C ALA A 86 6.24 -8.54 -2.37
N THR A 87 5.92 -9.32 -1.33
CA THR A 87 4.90 -8.93 -0.36
C THR A 87 5.33 -7.69 0.44
N PRO A 88 4.38 -6.83 0.86
CA PRO A 88 4.70 -5.64 1.67
C PRO A 88 5.49 -5.96 2.93
N ARG A 89 5.18 -7.08 3.58
CA ARG A 89 5.89 -7.59 4.76
C ARG A 89 7.35 -7.94 4.45
N ALA A 90 7.61 -8.62 3.33
CA ALA A 90 8.97 -8.98 2.93
C ALA A 90 9.83 -7.72 2.68
N ARG A 91 9.27 -6.70 2.02
CA ARG A 91 9.94 -5.41 1.81
C ARG A 91 10.28 -4.72 3.14
N LEU A 92 9.36 -4.71 4.10
CA LEU A 92 9.60 -4.14 5.43
C LEU A 92 10.65 -4.91 6.23
N LEU A 93 10.67 -6.24 6.14
CA LEU A 93 11.68 -7.08 6.78
C LEU A 93 13.08 -6.84 6.20
N ALA A 94 13.20 -6.78 4.87
CA ALA A 94 14.47 -6.47 4.22
C ALA A 94 14.97 -5.08 4.62
N ARG A 95 14.07 -4.09 4.74
CA ARG A 95 14.43 -2.77 5.25
C ARG A 95 14.86 -2.82 6.71
N LEU A 96 14.16 -3.56 7.56
CA LEU A 96 14.55 -3.75 8.96
C LEU A 96 15.96 -4.31 9.07
N ASP A 97 16.30 -5.33 8.29
CA ASP A 97 17.65 -5.91 8.33
C ASP A 97 18.72 -4.87 7.95
N ALA A 98 18.48 -4.07 6.90
CA ALA A 98 19.39 -2.99 6.54
C ALA A 98 19.54 -1.93 7.65
N TRP A 99 18.46 -1.59 8.35
CA TRP A 99 18.50 -0.68 9.51
C TRP A 99 19.28 -1.27 10.68
N VAL A 100 19.10 -2.57 10.97
CA VAL A 100 19.82 -3.27 12.05
C VAL A 100 21.31 -3.34 11.73
N GLU A 101 21.69 -3.65 10.49
CA GLU A 101 23.09 -3.69 10.05
C GLU A 101 23.75 -2.31 10.14
N ALA A 102 23.06 -1.25 9.69
CA ALA A 102 23.55 0.11 9.83
C ALA A 102 23.74 0.49 11.31
N ALA A 103 22.75 0.21 12.15
CA ALA A 103 22.82 0.44 13.59
C ALA A 103 24.00 -0.30 14.23
N ALA A 104 24.20 -1.57 13.86
CA ALA A 104 25.27 -2.42 14.38
C ALA A 104 26.65 -1.86 14.03
N ARG A 105 26.85 -1.47 12.76
CA ARG A 105 28.12 -0.87 12.31
C ARG A 105 28.41 0.48 12.97
N GLU A 106 27.40 1.36 13.08
CA GLU A 106 27.60 2.72 13.59
C GLU A 106 27.78 2.80 15.11
N ASN A 107 27.16 1.88 15.85
CA ASN A 107 27.18 1.86 17.32
C ASN A 107 28.05 0.73 17.89
N GLY A 108 28.69 -0.08 17.03
CA GLY A 108 29.47 -1.24 17.46
C GLY A 108 28.64 -2.27 18.22
N LEU A 109 27.41 -2.53 17.76
CA LEU A 109 26.50 -3.44 18.47
C LEU A 109 26.96 -4.89 18.34
N ASP A 110 26.86 -5.65 19.44
CA ASP A 110 27.07 -7.10 19.40
C ASP A 110 25.87 -7.85 18.81
N GLY A 111 26.03 -9.17 18.61
CA GLY A 111 24.96 -10.01 18.04
C GLY A 111 23.69 -10.05 18.88
N THR A 112 23.80 -9.96 20.21
CA THR A 112 22.67 -9.98 21.14
C THR A 112 21.88 -8.67 21.07
N GLN A 113 22.57 -7.53 21.03
CA GLN A 113 21.99 -6.20 20.86
C GLN A 113 21.31 -6.07 19.49
N ALA A 114 21.96 -6.54 18.43
CA ALA A 114 21.36 -6.57 17.09
C ALA A 114 20.11 -7.47 17.04
N ALA A 115 20.11 -8.62 17.71
CA ALA A 115 18.94 -9.49 17.80
C ALA A 115 17.78 -8.83 18.58
N ARG A 116 18.07 -8.14 19.70
CA ARG A 116 17.08 -7.33 20.44
C ARG A 116 16.46 -6.25 19.55
N LEU A 117 17.28 -5.54 18.78
CA LEU A 117 16.84 -4.47 17.90
C LEU A 117 15.97 -5.00 16.76
N ARG A 118 16.36 -6.13 16.15
CA ARG A 118 15.58 -6.84 15.14
C ARG A 118 14.23 -7.29 15.69
N LEU A 119 14.17 -7.82 16.91
CA LEU A 119 12.91 -8.23 17.54
C LEU A 119 11.98 -7.02 17.74
N ALA A 120 12.50 -5.90 18.24
CA ALA A 120 11.72 -4.68 18.40
C ALA A 120 11.15 -4.15 17.07
N GLY A 121 11.98 -4.14 16.01
CA GLY A 121 11.53 -3.74 14.68
C GLY A 121 10.50 -4.69 14.06
N LYS A 122 10.59 -6.01 14.30
CA LYS A 122 9.54 -6.96 13.91
C LYS A 122 8.20 -6.64 14.58
N GLY A 123 8.23 -6.20 15.84
CA GLY A 123 7.06 -5.71 16.55
C GLY A 123 6.46 -4.45 15.92
N ASP A 124 7.30 -3.50 15.52
CA ASP A 124 6.85 -2.29 14.79
C ASP A 124 6.21 -2.63 13.43
N ILE A 125 6.76 -3.60 12.69
CA ILE A 125 6.18 -4.09 11.43
C ILE A 125 4.81 -4.72 11.67
N ALA A 126 4.69 -5.60 12.68
CA ALA A 126 3.41 -6.24 13.00
C ALA A 126 2.33 -5.21 13.30
N ARG A 127 2.61 -4.26 14.21
CA ARG A 127 1.68 -3.17 14.54
C ARG A 127 1.29 -2.34 13.33
N PHE A 128 2.25 -2.00 12.46
CA PHE A 128 1.95 -1.27 11.24
C PHE A 128 1.00 -2.06 10.32
N LEU A 129 1.25 -3.35 10.11
CA LEU A 129 0.38 -4.19 9.28
C LEU A 129 -1.01 -4.39 9.90
N ASP A 130 -1.11 -4.44 11.23
CA ASP A 130 -2.41 -4.47 11.91
C ASP A 130 -3.21 -3.18 11.62
N GLU A 131 -2.57 -2.01 11.72
CA GLU A 131 -3.18 -0.72 11.34
C GLU A 131 -3.59 -0.70 9.85
N VAL A 132 -2.80 -1.32 8.97
CA VAL A 132 -3.16 -1.47 7.54
C VAL A 132 -4.45 -2.28 7.38
N GLU A 133 -4.57 -3.41 8.09
CA GLU A 133 -5.74 -4.27 7.99
C GLU A 133 -7.01 -3.61 8.55
N GLU A 134 -6.89 -2.78 9.59
CA GLU A 134 -8.00 -1.93 10.06
C GLU A 134 -8.44 -0.95 8.97
N LYS A 135 -7.49 -0.28 8.30
CA LYS A 135 -7.79 0.64 7.20
C LYS A 135 -8.34 -0.05 5.96
N ARG A 136 -7.94 -1.30 5.70
CA ARG A 136 -8.51 -2.12 4.63
C ARG A 136 -9.99 -2.38 4.87
N LYS A 137 -10.37 -2.77 6.09
CA LYS A 137 -11.77 -2.97 6.47
C LYS A 137 -12.59 -1.69 6.32
N GLU A 138 -12.04 -0.55 6.74
CA GLU A 138 -12.69 0.76 6.56
C GLU A 138 -12.91 1.09 5.08
N PHE A 139 -11.90 0.83 4.24
CA PHE A 139 -12.00 1.00 2.79
C PHE A 139 -13.06 0.08 2.19
N ASP A 140 -13.08 -1.21 2.55
CA ASP A 140 -14.05 -2.17 2.05
C ASP A 140 -15.49 -1.78 2.40
N ALA A 141 -15.72 -1.20 3.58
CA ALA A 141 -17.03 -0.67 3.96
C ALA A 141 -17.44 0.57 3.15
N ARG A 142 -16.48 1.38 2.68
CA ARG A 142 -16.71 2.67 2.00
C ARG A 142 -16.62 2.60 0.47
N ARG A 143 -16.11 1.50 -0.10
CA ARG A 143 -15.83 1.40 -1.56
C ARG A 143 -17.06 1.19 -2.45
N GLY A 144 -18.25 1.05 -1.85
CA GLY A 144 -19.52 0.86 -2.55
C GLY A 144 -19.92 2.03 -3.45
N THR A 145 -19.40 3.23 -3.21
CA THR A 145 -19.54 4.38 -4.11
C THR A 145 -18.18 4.96 -4.46
N PHE A 146 -18.03 5.50 -5.67
CA PHE A 146 -16.76 6.07 -6.13
C PHE A 146 -16.29 7.18 -5.21
N ARG A 147 -17.22 8.06 -4.79
CA ARG A 147 -16.92 9.22 -3.94
C ARG A 147 -16.35 8.80 -2.59
N GLU A 148 -16.99 7.86 -1.91
CA GLU A 148 -16.60 7.44 -0.57
C GLU A 148 -15.35 6.58 -0.58
N GLY A 149 -15.24 5.64 -1.52
CA GLY A 149 -14.06 4.81 -1.66
C GLY A 149 -12.84 5.63 -2.09
N TYR A 150 -13.00 6.62 -2.96
CA TYR A 150 -11.89 7.51 -3.34
C TYR A 150 -11.45 8.40 -2.17
N ALA A 151 -12.40 8.87 -1.35
CA ALA A 151 -12.06 9.58 -0.11
C ALA A 151 -11.26 8.67 0.84
N ALA A 152 -11.69 7.42 1.03
CA ALA A 152 -10.97 6.45 1.84
C ALA A 152 -9.54 6.17 1.32
N LEU A 153 -9.33 6.08 0.00
CA LEU A 153 -7.99 5.94 -0.58
C LEU A 153 -7.10 7.18 -0.29
N ARG A 154 -7.65 8.39 -0.35
CA ARG A 154 -6.90 9.62 -0.04
C ARG A 154 -6.45 9.67 1.42
N ASP A 155 -7.24 9.12 2.33
CA ASP A 155 -6.94 9.05 3.75
C ASP A 155 -5.72 8.14 4.05
N LEU A 156 -5.30 7.30 3.09
CA LEU A 156 -4.12 6.44 3.22
C LEU A 156 -2.77 7.18 3.10
N GLY A 157 -2.77 8.45 2.66
CA GLY A 157 -1.53 9.21 2.40
C GLY A 157 -0.48 9.17 3.53
N PRO A 158 -0.84 9.44 4.79
CA PRO A 158 0.08 9.32 5.92
C PRO A 158 0.65 7.90 6.10
N MET A 159 -0.14 6.87 5.83
CA MET A 159 0.24 5.47 5.97
C MET A 159 1.17 5.03 4.84
N THR A 160 0.91 5.47 3.61
CA THR A 160 1.83 5.33 2.46
C THR A 160 3.18 5.94 2.78
N LYS A 161 3.21 7.17 3.31
CA LYS A 161 4.46 7.82 3.71
C LYS A 161 5.21 7.04 4.79
N ARG A 162 4.52 6.55 5.83
CA ARG A 162 5.11 5.69 6.87
C ARG A 162 5.61 4.36 6.31
N TYR A 163 4.94 3.79 5.32
CA TYR A 163 5.42 2.61 4.59
C TYR A 163 6.68 2.90 3.81
N GLU A 164 6.76 4.04 3.10
CA GLU A 164 7.92 4.45 2.31
C GLU A 164 9.15 4.76 3.18
N GLU A 165 8.96 5.44 4.31
CA GLU A 165 10.03 5.76 5.28
C GLU A 165 10.40 4.54 6.16
N GLY A 166 9.44 3.63 6.36
CA GLY A 166 9.54 2.49 7.28
C GLY A 166 8.96 2.83 8.66
N PRO A 167 8.32 1.87 9.35
CA PRO A 167 7.66 2.10 10.64
C PRO A 167 8.65 2.20 11.83
N PHE A 168 9.90 2.60 11.60
CA PHE A 168 11.01 2.58 12.57
C PHE A 168 11.39 3.97 13.12
N GLY A 169 10.50 4.96 12.98
CA GLY A 169 10.75 6.36 13.39
C GLY A 169 10.81 6.59 14.91
N GLY A 170 10.92 7.86 15.33
CA GLY A 170 11.12 8.31 16.73
C GLY A 170 10.25 7.67 17.81
N GLY A 171 8.99 7.36 17.50
CA GLY A 171 8.05 6.77 18.45
C GLY A 171 8.08 5.24 18.54
N SER A 172 8.83 4.57 17.67
CA SER A 172 8.76 3.12 17.48
C SER A 172 9.52 2.33 18.57
N LEU A 173 9.21 1.03 18.69
CA LEU A 173 9.92 0.13 19.61
C LEU A 173 11.39 -0.04 19.20
N PHE A 174 11.68 -0.07 17.90
CA PHE A 174 13.03 -0.06 17.35
C PHE A 174 13.83 1.16 17.87
N ALA A 175 13.31 2.37 17.68
CA ALA A 175 14.00 3.60 18.10
C ALA A 175 14.23 3.66 19.62
N LYS A 176 13.23 3.24 20.41
CA LYS A 176 13.35 3.16 21.87
C LYS A 176 14.39 2.12 22.31
N THR A 177 14.39 0.95 21.67
CA THR A 177 15.36 -0.12 21.94
C THR A 177 16.78 0.32 21.62
N LEU A 178 16.98 0.97 20.48
CA LEU A 178 18.27 1.52 20.10
C LEU A 178 18.77 2.55 21.12
N GLY A 179 17.91 3.50 21.52
CA GLY A 179 18.26 4.50 22.53
C GLY A 179 18.59 3.89 23.91
N LYS A 180 17.98 2.76 24.25
CA LYS A 180 18.31 2.00 25.47
C LYS A 180 19.68 1.31 25.35
N ILE A 181 19.95 0.66 24.22
CA ILE A 181 21.24 0.00 23.95
C ILE A 181 22.38 1.03 23.96
N GLN A 182 22.19 2.18 23.33
CA GLN A 182 23.16 3.29 23.36
C GLN A 182 23.44 3.76 24.79
N ALA A 183 22.39 3.91 25.61
CA ALA A 183 22.56 4.29 27.01
C ALA A 183 23.29 3.22 27.84
N GLU A 184 22.98 1.93 27.64
CA GLU A 184 23.66 0.79 28.26
C GLU A 184 25.15 0.75 27.89
N ALA A 185 25.49 1.13 26.65
CA ALA A 185 26.86 1.17 26.14
C ALA A 185 27.62 2.48 26.44
N GLY A 186 26.99 3.47 27.09
CA GLY A 186 27.59 4.79 27.32
C GLY A 186 27.80 5.62 26.04
N LEU A 187 27.09 5.29 24.96
CA LEU A 187 27.15 5.98 23.68
C LEU A 187 26.20 7.18 23.67
N PRO A 188 26.55 8.29 22.99
CA PRO A 188 25.62 9.40 22.80
C PRO A 188 24.39 8.91 22.02
N ARG A 189 23.21 9.41 22.40
CA ARG A 189 21.97 9.11 21.66
C ARG A 189 22.06 9.69 20.27
N ARG A 190 22.32 8.82 19.29
CA ARG A 190 22.31 9.17 17.87
C ARG A 190 21.07 8.57 17.25
N PHE A 191 20.25 9.43 16.68
CA PHE A 191 19.16 8.98 15.83
C PHE A 191 19.77 8.56 14.49
N LEU A 192 19.52 7.33 14.07
CA LEU A 192 19.83 6.95 12.70
C LEU A 192 19.01 7.88 11.81
N GLY A 193 19.69 8.71 11.03
CA GLY A 193 19.02 9.39 9.92
C GLY A 193 18.34 8.34 9.04
N VAL A 194 17.34 8.74 8.25
CA VAL A 194 16.70 7.85 7.28
C VAL A 194 17.82 7.17 6.50
N PRO A 195 18.01 5.84 6.63
CA PRO A 195 19.10 5.18 5.94
C PRO A 195 18.87 5.41 4.45
N PRO A 196 19.94 5.65 3.69
CA PRO A 196 19.83 5.96 2.28
C PRO A 196 18.96 4.89 1.64
N ALA A 197 17.95 5.30 0.86
CA ALA A 197 17.02 4.42 0.14
C ALA A 197 17.70 3.46 -0.87
N ALA A 198 19.02 3.33 -0.81
CA ALA A 198 19.92 2.85 -1.83
C ALA A 198 20.01 1.32 -1.96
N ALA A 199 19.43 0.51 -1.07
CA ALA A 199 19.61 -0.95 -1.14
C ALA A 199 18.52 -1.72 -1.92
N THR A 200 17.33 -1.16 -2.14
CA THR A 200 16.23 -1.94 -2.77
C THR A 200 16.31 -2.03 -4.29
N LYS A 201 17.04 -1.14 -4.98
CA LYS A 201 17.14 -1.20 -6.45
C LYS A 201 18.19 -2.20 -6.96
N ALA A 202 19.08 -2.72 -6.10
CA ALA A 202 20.19 -3.59 -6.53
C ALA A 202 19.88 -5.10 -6.52
N ALA A 203 18.80 -5.55 -5.87
CA ALA A 203 18.51 -6.98 -5.72
C ALA A 203 17.63 -7.60 -6.83
N GLY A 204 17.12 -6.80 -7.78
CA GLY A 204 16.23 -7.28 -8.85
C GLY A 204 16.87 -7.55 -10.22
N ALA A 205 18.16 -7.20 -10.41
CA ALA A 205 18.79 -7.23 -11.74
C ALA A 205 19.70 -8.44 -12.02
N GLY A 206 19.78 -9.42 -11.12
CA GLY A 206 20.77 -10.50 -11.21
C GLY A 206 20.19 -11.90 -11.17
N ALA A 207 19.60 -12.38 -12.27
CA ALA A 207 19.60 -13.80 -12.71
C ALA A 207 18.85 -14.05 -14.04
N ALA A 208 18.84 -13.09 -14.98
CA ALA A 208 18.58 -13.44 -16.37
C ALA A 208 19.94 -13.86 -16.98
N GLY A 209 20.21 -15.17 -17.01
CA GLY A 209 21.37 -15.71 -17.71
C GLY A 209 21.39 -15.22 -19.17
N PRO A 210 22.57 -15.11 -19.80
CA PRO A 210 22.68 -14.64 -21.17
C PRO A 210 21.83 -15.53 -22.09
N ALA A 211 20.74 -14.98 -22.61
CA ALA A 211 19.96 -15.62 -23.65
C ALA A 211 20.87 -15.79 -24.86
N ALA A 212 21.17 -17.04 -25.20
CA ALA A 212 21.91 -17.38 -26.41
C ALA A 212 21.21 -16.74 -27.64
N PRO A 213 21.95 -16.18 -28.61
CA PRO A 213 21.35 -15.61 -29.80
C PRO A 213 20.61 -16.71 -30.57
N GLY A 214 19.28 -16.61 -30.60
CA GLY A 214 18.41 -17.48 -31.38
C GLY A 214 18.73 -17.39 -32.86
N ARG A 215 19.18 -18.51 -33.42
CA ARG A 215 19.47 -18.70 -34.84
C ARG A 215 18.17 -18.62 -35.64
N VAL A 216 17.97 -17.55 -36.40
CA VAL A 216 16.84 -17.40 -37.34
C VAL A 216 17.08 -18.33 -38.54
N VAL A 217 16.36 -19.45 -38.61
CA VAL A 217 16.35 -20.32 -39.79
C VAL A 217 15.25 -19.83 -40.73
N ARG A 218 15.63 -19.13 -41.82
CA ARG A 218 14.72 -18.83 -42.93
C ARG A 218 14.44 -20.11 -43.72
N ARG A 219 13.19 -20.58 -43.72
CA ARG A 219 12.71 -21.58 -44.70
C ARG A 219 12.52 -20.89 -46.06
N LEU A 220 13.26 -21.33 -47.07
CA LEU A 220 12.96 -21.09 -48.48
C LEU A 220 11.86 -22.07 -48.90
N ALA A 221 10.78 -21.56 -49.50
CA ALA A 221 9.75 -22.38 -50.12
C ALA A 221 10.24 -22.88 -51.50
N PRO A 222 9.95 -24.13 -51.90
CA PRO A 222 10.20 -24.61 -53.25
C PRO A 222 9.18 -24.06 -54.24
N ARG A 223 9.64 -23.82 -55.47
CA ARG A 223 8.86 -23.42 -56.65
C ARG A 223 8.06 -24.57 -57.23
#